data_AF-A0A4Y4X5F7-F1
#
_entry.id   AF-A0A4Y4X5F7-F1
#
_cell.length_a   1.000
_cell.length_b   1.000
_cell.length_c   1.000
_cell.angle_alpha   90.00
_cell.angle_beta   90.00
_cell.angle_gamma   90.00
#
_symmetry.space_group_name_H-M   'P 1'
#
loop_
_entity.id
_entity.type
_entity.pdbx_description
1 polymer ?
#
loop_
_entity_poly.entity_id
_entity_poly.type
_entity_poly.pdbx_seq_one_letter_code
_entity_poly.pdbx_strand_id
1 'polypeptide(L)'
;HTPKNPPKNARYYSPLNPLEFSSLMKSCACAISASGQTLYELALSQTPSLVLPIASNQIIQSKEFESLGIFKQTSLKTLAKDFENLQIQK
;
A
#
# COMPACT_ATOMS: atom_id res chain seq x y z
N HIS A 1 -15.93 7.26 -4.88
CA HIS A 1 -16.99 7.67 -3.94
C HIS A 1 -16.36 8.55 -2.88
N THR A 2 -16.77 9.81 -2.76
CA THR A 2 -16.31 10.73 -1.70
C THR A 2 -17.36 10.74 -0.59
N PRO A 3 -17.02 10.55 0.69
CA PRO A 3 -18.00 10.58 1.77
C PRO A 3 -18.58 11.99 1.94
N LYS A 4 -19.84 12.09 2.42
CA LYS A 4 -20.53 13.38 2.62
C LYS A 4 -19.81 14.30 3.61
N ASN A 5 -19.13 13.73 4.63
CA ASN A 5 -18.30 14.45 5.60
C ASN A 5 -16.91 13.80 5.66
N PRO A 6 -15.96 14.18 4.80
CA PRO A 6 -14.61 13.63 4.83
C PRO A 6 -13.83 14.12 6.05
N PRO A 7 -12.93 13.31 6.62
CA PRO A 7 -11.96 13.77 7.60
C PRO A 7 -11.10 14.92 7.04
N LYS A 8 -10.75 15.91 7.88
CA LYS A 8 -9.94 17.08 7.45
C LYS A 8 -8.55 16.71 6.92
N ASN A 9 -8.01 15.58 7.35
CA ASN A 9 -6.71 15.05 6.97
C ASN A 9 -6.79 13.96 5.88
N ALA A 10 -7.95 13.79 5.25
CA ALA A 10 -8.12 12.83 4.16
C ALA A 10 -8.25 13.55 2.82
N ARG A 11 -7.43 13.14 1.85
CA ARG A 11 -7.55 13.56 0.45
C ARG A 11 -8.02 12.39 -0.38
N TYR A 12 -9.11 12.59 -1.12
CA TYR A 12 -9.68 11.59 -2.03
C TYR A 12 -9.27 11.95 -3.45
N TYR A 13 -8.82 10.95 -4.19
CA TYR A 13 -8.46 11.09 -5.60
C TYR A 13 -9.49 10.35 -6.45
N SER A 14 -9.84 10.94 -7.59
CA SER A 14 -10.49 10.24 -8.70
C SER A 14 -9.43 9.47 -9.51
N PRO A 15 -9.79 8.53 -10.40
CA PRO A 15 -8.83 7.69 -11.11
C PRO A 15 -7.67 8.52 -11.67
N LEU A 16 -6.48 8.27 -11.13
CA LEU A 16 -5.26 8.93 -11.53
C LEU A 16 -4.69 8.21 -12.75
N ASN A 17 -4.06 8.95 -13.66
CA ASN A 17 -3.28 8.31 -14.70
C ASN A 17 -2.01 7.65 -14.07
N PRO A 18 -1.33 6.73 -14.79
CA PRO A 18 -0.19 6.01 -14.22
C PRO A 18 0.95 6.91 -13.71
N LEU A 19 1.22 8.05 -14.36
CA LEU A 19 2.26 8.98 -13.95
C LEU A 19 1.89 9.72 -12.67
N GLU A 20 0.64 10.19 -12.58
CA GLU A 20 0.09 10.83 -11.37
C GLU A 20 0.11 9.87 -10.18
N PHE A 21 -0.30 8.61 -10.40
CA PHE A 21 -0.31 7.58 -9.36
C PHE A 21 1.09 7.26 -8.86
N SER A 22 2.07 7.11 -9.76
CA SER A 22 3.48 6.89 -9.41
C SER A 22 4.07 8.07 -8.63
N SER A 23 3.80 9.30 -9.06
CA SER A 23 4.24 10.51 -8.38
C SER A 23 3.65 10.60 -6.97
N LEU A 24 2.35 10.29 -6.82
CA LEU A 24 1.68 10.25 -5.53
C LEU A 24 2.30 9.20 -4.61
N MET A 25 2.52 7.97 -5.08
CA MET A 25 3.15 6.90 -4.29
C MET A 25 4.50 7.34 -3.73
N LYS A 26 5.38 7.89 -4.59
CA LYS A 26 6.72 8.35 -4.19
C LYS A 26 6.70 9.49 -3.18
N SER A 27 5.61 10.27 -3.13
CA SER A 27 5.43 11.33 -2.13
C SER A 27 4.96 10.81 -0.77
N CYS A 28 4.45 9.57 -0.70
CA CYS A 28 3.94 8.98 0.52
C CYS A 28 5.08 8.40 1.37
N ALA A 29 4.97 8.54 2.69
CA ALA A 29 5.89 7.87 3.61
C ALA A 29 5.68 6.35 3.63
N CYS A 30 4.45 5.90 3.44
CA CYS A 30 4.04 4.49 3.39
C CYS A 30 2.78 4.36 2.54
N ALA A 31 2.64 3.23 1.85
CA ALA A 31 1.43 2.85 1.13
C ALA A 31 0.73 1.66 1.79
N ILE A 32 -0.60 1.66 1.76
CA ILE A 32 -1.43 0.53 2.21
C ILE A 32 -2.27 0.10 1.00
N SER A 33 -2.16 -1.17 0.59
CA SER A 33 -2.78 -1.65 -0.66
C SER A 33 -3.47 -2.99 -0.49
N ALA A 34 -4.60 -3.17 -1.19
CA ALA A 34 -5.35 -4.42 -1.24
C ALA A 34 -4.80 -5.42 -2.28
N SER A 35 -3.49 -5.35 -2.57
CA SER A 35 -2.81 -6.16 -3.59
C SER A 35 -3.31 -5.88 -5.03
N GLY A 36 -3.21 -6.86 -5.93
CA GLY A 36 -3.53 -6.74 -7.35
C GLY A 36 -2.37 -6.22 -8.18
N GLN A 37 -2.66 -5.65 -9.36
CA GLN A 37 -1.60 -5.13 -10.23
C GLN A 37 -0.79 -4.02 -9.57
N THR A 38 -1.42 -3.23 -8.68
CA THR A 38 -0.79 -2.20 -7.83
C THR A 38 0.52 -2.64 -7.15
N LEU A 39 0.71 -3.95 -6.92
CA LEU A 39 1.96 -4.49 -6.37
C LEU A 39 3.18 -4.15 -7.24
N TYR A 40 3.03 -4.13 -8.57
CA TYR A 40 4.11 -3.81 -9.48
C TYR A 40 4.49 -2.32 -9.40
N GLU A 41 3.52 -1.42 -9.31
CA GLU A 41 3.77 0.01 -9.13
C GLU A 41 4.40 0.30 -7.76
N LEU A 42 4.00 -0.41 -6.71
CA LEU A 42 4.63 -0.30 -5.39
C LEU A 42 6.09 -0.79 -5.43
N ALA A 43 6.36 -1.92 -6.09
CA ALA A 43 7.71 -2.43 -6.25
C ALA A 43 8.60 -1.44 -7.03
N LEU A 44 8.10 -0.85 -8.12
CA LEU A 44 8.84 0.12 -8.93
C LEU A 44 9.05 1.46 -8.24
N SER A 45 8.06 1.91 -7.45
CA SER A 45 8.18 3.17 -6.71
C SER A 45 9.08 3.06 -5.49
N GLN A 46 9.40 1.84 -5.04
CA GLN A 46 10.13 1.56 -3.79
C GLN A 46 9.49 2.22 -2.56
N THR A 47 8.18 2.48 -2.64
CA THR A 47 7.43 3.07 -1.53
C THR A 47 7.29 2.00 -0.45
N PRO A 48 7.69 2.26 0.81
CA PRO A 48 7.47 1.32 1.91
C PRO A 48 5.99 0.97 1.99
N SER A 49 5.65 -0.33 1.99
CA SER A 49 4.28 -0.76 1.75
C SER A 49 3.80 -1.87 2.69
N LEU A 50 2.53 -1.76 3.06
CA LEU A 50 1.75 -2.78 3.76
C LEU A 50 0.67 -3.34 2.83
N VAL A 51 0.72 -4.63 2.55
CA VAL A 51 -0.20 -5.28 1.63
C VAL A 51 -1.23 -6.09 2.41
N LEU A 52 -2.52 -5.81 2.19
CA LEU A 52 -3.67 -6.52 2.74
C LEU A 52 -4.30 -7.37 1.62
N PRO A 53 -3.79 -8.58 1.33
CA PRO A 53 -4.40 -9.43 0.31
C PRO A 53 -5.79 -9.89 0.77
N ILE A 54 -6.77 -9.86 -0.15
CA ILE A 54 -8.16 -10.24 0.11
C ILE A 54 -8.57 -11.54 -0.60
N ALA A 55 -7.74 -12.05 -1.51
CA ALA A 55 -7.97 -13.28 -2.26
C ALA A 55 -6.74 -14.20 -2.28
N SER A 56 -6.93 -15.50 -2.49
CA SER A 56 -5.85 -16.51 -2.42
C SER A 56 -4.71 -16.24 -3.41
N ASN A 57 -5.02 -15.85 -4.64
CA ASN A 57 -4.03 -15.47 -5.65
C ASN A 57 -3.18 -14.26 -5.21
N GLN A 58 -3.81 -13.28 -4.56
CA GLN A 58 -3.13 -12.11 -4.03
C GLN A 58 -2.21 -12.46 -2.88
N ILE A 59 -2.61 -13.39 -2.00
CA ILE A 59 -1.78 -13.87 -0.88
C ILE A 59 -0.49 -14.50 -1.40
N ILE A 60 -0.59 -15.37 -2.41
CA ILE A 60 0.58 -16.07 -2.98
C ILE A 60 1.54 -15.04 -3.58
N GLN A 61 1.01 -14.13 -4.41
CA GLN A 61 1.80 -13.07 -5.03
C GLN A 61 2.45 -12.17 -3.97
N SER A 62 1.70 -11.67 -2.98
CA SER A 62 2.27 -10.79 -1.97
C SER A 62 3.32 -11.47 -1.08
N LYS A 63 3.19 -12.78 -0.81
CA LYS A 63 4.21 -13.53 -0.08
C LYS A 63 5.54 -13.64 -0.84
N GLU A 64 5.48 -13.79 -2.16
CA GLU A 64 6.69 -13.86 -2.99
C GLU A 64 7.44 -12.53 -3.00
N PHE A 65 6.74 -11.40 -3.14
CA PHE A 65 7.36 -10.09 -3.01
C PHE A 65 7.87 -9.79 -1.59
N GLU A 66 7.15 -10.27 -0.55
CA GLU A 66 7.59 -10.14 0.83
C GLU A 66 8.89 -10.93 1.11
N SER A 67 9.04 -12.13 0.55
CA SER A 67 10.28 -12.90 0.69
C SER A 67 11.48 -12.24 0.01
N LEU A 68 11.24 -11.41 -1.00
CA LEU A 68 12.23 -10.56 -1.65
C LEU A 68 12.49 -9.24 -0.91
N GLY A 69 11.80 -8.98 0.21
CA GLY A 69 11.96 -7.77 1.01
C GLY A 69 11.36 -6.51 0.37
N ILE A 70 10.49 -6.65 -0.63
CA ILE A 70 9.95 -5.51 -1.38
C ILE A 70 8.85 -4.79 -0.58
N PHE A 71 7.98 -5.55 0.10
CA PHE A 71 6.96 -5.01 0.99
C PHE A 71 6.56 -6.02 2.06
N LYS A 72 5.80 -5.57 3.07
CA LYS A 72 5.34 -6.42 4.16
C LYS A 72 3.89 -6.84 3.93
N GLN A 73 3.60 -8.13 3.99
CA GLN A 73 2.23 -8.61 4.01
C GLN A 73 1.65 -8.44 5.41
N THR A 74 0.42 -7.93 5.50
CA THR A 74 -0.28 -7.69 6.76
C THR A 74 -1.74 -8.14 6.70
N SER A 75 -2.48 -7.90 7.77
CA SER A 75 -3.91 -8.17 7.91
C SER A 75 -4.55 -7.06 8.73
N LEU A 76 -5.89 -6.94 8.70
CA LEU A 76 -6.59 -5.98 9.57
C LEU A 76 -6.24 -6.15 11.06
N LYS A 77 -5.91 -7.38 11.50
CA LYS A 77 -5.54 -7.66 12.89
C LYS A 77 -4.14 -7.17 13.25
N THR A 78 -3.21 -7.16 12.30
CA THR A 78 -1.80 -6.84 12.54
C THR A 78 -1.38 -5.48 11.98
N LEU A 79 -2.26 -4.82 11.23
CA LEU A 79 -1.97 -3.58 10.50
C LEU A 79 -1.35 -2.48 11.36
N ALA A 80 -1.93 -2.20 12.54
CA ALA A 80 -1.44 -1.13 13.41
C ALA A 80 0.01 -1.40 13.87
N LYS A 81 0.26 -2.62 14.34
CA LYS A 81 1.60 -3.06 14.78
C LYS A 81 2.59 -3.04 13.62
N ASP A 82 2.20 -3.54 12.46
CA ASP A 82 3.07 -3.59 11.29
C ASP A 82 3.39 -2.18 10.77
N PHE A 83 2.44 -1.25 10.86
CA PHE A 83 2.64 0.16 10.53
C PHE A 83 3.65 0.84 11.47
N GLU A 84 3.54 0.64 12.78
CA GLU A 84 4.50 1.16 13.76
C GLU A 84 5.93 0.66 13.48
N ASN A 85 6.09 -0.65 13.25
CA ASN A 85 7.39 -1.24 12.93
C ASN A 85 8.03 -0.67 11.66
N LEU A 86 7.19 -0.30 10.69
CA LEU A 86 7.63 0.23 9.40
C LEU A 86 8.08 1.70 9.51
N GLN A 87 7.58 2.46 10.49
CA GLN A 87 8.06 3.81 10.78
C GLN A 87 9.41 3.83 11.49
N ILE A 88 9.74 2.80 12.28
CA ILE A 88 10.99 2.71 13.05
C ILE A 88 12.21 2.40 12.16
N GLN A 89 11.99 1.87 10.96
CA GLN A 89 13.05 1.50 10.01
C GLN A 89 13.54 2.66 9.12
N LYS A 90 13.07 3.89 9.35
CA LYS A 90 13.50 5.12 8.66
C LYS A 90 14.38 5.98 9.55
#